data_AF-A0A1J7GJH1-F1
#
_entry.id   AF-A0A1J7GJH1-F1
#
_cell.length_a   1.000
_cell.length_b   1.000
_cell.length_c   1.000
_cell.angle_alpha   90.00
_cell.angle_beta   90.00
_cell.angle_gamma   90.00
#
_symmetry.space_group_name_H-M   'P 1'
#
loop_
_entity.id
_entity.type
_entity.pdbx_description
1 polymer ?
#
loop_
_entity_poly.entity_id
_entity_poly.type
_entity_poly.pdbx_seq_one_letter_code
_entity_poly.pdbx_strand_id
1 'polypeptide(L)'
;MLLLPGDLAYADRVQNLWDSFGHLVDPLASQRPWIVTQGNHEVEKTPVADRSYTDFDNESKQYKWLQGDLKKGDKESVNMKASMKDLLYKARVDVIFEGHVHAYERFTWVYKNKGDKCGPIYINIGDGGNREGLATKYKNPNQIFHYSGRLTLDMGHWRCLMQHMHFGIGIRMIIMKQLLMTQFG
;
A
#
# COMPACT_ATOMS: atom_id res chain seq x y z
N MET A 1 11.82 -3.35 -13.61
CA MET A 1 10.66 -3.82 -12.83
C MET A 1 9.96 -2.61 -12.26
N LEU A 2 8.64 -2.59 -12.28
CA LEU A 2 7.79 -1.58 -11.63
C LEU A 2 6.96 -2.24 -10.53
N LEU A 3 6.72 -1.50 -9.45
CA LEU A 3 6.09 -1.96 -8.22
C LEU A 3 4.94 -1.02 -7.89
N LEU A 4 3.72 -1.54 -7.86
CA LEU A 4 2.51 -0.75 -7.64
C LEU A 4 1.73 -1.31 -6.44
N PRO A 5 1.71 -0.63 -5.29
CA PRO A 5 1.12 -1.13 -4.06
C PRO A 5 -0.41 -0.95 -3.98
N GLY A 6 -1.13 -1.33 -5.05
CA GLY A 6 -2.60 -1.25 -5.13
C GLY A 6 -3.14 0.10 -5.62
N ASP A 7 -4.47 0.19 -5.65
CA ASP A 7 -5.27 1.33 -6.12
C ASP A 7 -4.83 1.76 -7.53
N LEU A 8 -5.09 0.88 -8.51
CA LEU A 8 -4.57 0.97 -9.86
C LEU A 8 -5.41 1.90 -10.75
N ALA A 9 -6.59 1.41 -11.16
CA ALA A 9 -7.41 2.09 -12.16
C ALA A 9 -8.43 3.05 -11.54
N TYR A 10 -8.70 2.92 -10.23
CA TYR A 10 -9.83 3.59 -9.57
C TYR A 10 -11.14 3.41 -10.37
N ALA A 11 -11.32 2.21 -10.93
CA ALA A 11 -12.42 1.91 -11.82
C ALA A 11 -13.76 1.96 -11.08
N ASP A 12 -13.78 1.56 -9.80
CA ASP A 12 -14.92 1.69 -8.88
C ASP A 12 -16.24 1.23 -9.55
N ARG A 13 -16.20 0.08 -10.23
CA ARG A 13 -17.27 -0.57 -11.00
C ARG A 13 -17.49 -0.05 -12.42
N VAL A 14 -16.83 1.02 -12.83
CA VAL A 14 -16.85 1.54 -14.21
C VAL A 14 -15.80 0.79 -15.03
N GLN A 15 -16.15 -0.41 -15.48
CA GLN A 15 -15.19 -1.42 -15.99
C GLN A 15 -14.32 -0.93 -17.15
N ASN A 16 -14.82 -0.06 -18.02
CA ASN A 16 -14.06 0.50 -19.14
C ASN A 16 -12.88 1.38 -18.70
N LEU A 17 -12.81 1.78 -17.42
CA LEU A 17 -11.62 2.44 -16.87
C LEU A 17 -10.44 1.47 -16.73
N TRP A 18 -10.67 0.16 -16.57
CA TRP A 18 -9.60 -0.83 -16.61
C TRP A 18 -8.95 -0.90 -18.00
N ASP A 19 -9.74 -0.86 -19.08
CA ASP A 19 -9.22 -0.83 -20.45
C ASP A 19 -8.44 0.47 -20.71
N SER A 20 -8.98 1.60 -20.25
CA SER A 20 -8.33 2.91 -20.36
C SER A 20 -6.99 2.94 -19.62
N PHE A 21 -6.96 2.40 -18.39
CA PHE A 21 -5.73 2.25 -17.61
C PHE A 21 -4.75 1.32 -18.32
N GLY A 22 -5.22 0.18 -18.85
CA GLY A 22 -4.41 -0.77 -19.61
C GLY A 22 -3.71 -0.10 -20.80
N HIS A 23 -4.45 0.64 -21.62
CA HIS A 23 -3.86 1.40 -22.75
C HIS A 23 -2.89 2.48 -22.30
N LEU A 24 -3.18 3.16 -21.18
CA LEU A 24 -2.28 4.18 -20.63
C LEU A 24 -0.93 3.60 -20.24
N VAL A 25 -0.92 2.41 -19.60
CA VAL A 25 0.31 1.80 -19.08
C VAL A 25 1.00 0.86 -20.06
N ASP A 26 0.35 0.44 -21.14
CA ASP A 26 0.87 -0.53 -22.12
C ASP A 26 2.30 -0.24 -22.60
N PRO A 27 2.70 1.01 -22.96
CA PRO A 27 4.06 1.28 -23.40
C PRO A 27 5.13 1.00 -22.33
N LEU A 28 4.76 1.04 -21.04
CA LEU A 28 5.65 0.78 -19.91
C LEU A 28 5.54 -0.66 -19.39
N ALA A 29 4.35 -1.25 -19.43
CA ALA A 29 4.06 -2.61 -19.00
C ALA A 29 4.57 -3.68 -19.96
N SER A 30 4.55 -3.39 -21.27
CA SER A 30 5.11 -4.28 -22.29
C SER A 30 6.63 -4.41 -22.23
N GLN A 31 7.34 -3.40 -21.69
CA GLN A 31 8.80 -3.35 -21.72
C GLN A 31 9.47 -3.87 -20.44
N ARG A 32 8.73 -3.95 -19.33
CA ARG A 32 9.29 -4.27 -18.01
C ARG A 32 8.29 -5.09 -17.21
N PRO A 33 8.72 -6.03 -16.35
CA PRO A 33 7.82 -6.70 -15.43
C PRO A 33 7.19 -5.74 -14.41
N TRP A 34 5.89 -5.91 -14.16
CA TRP A 34 5.13 -5.19 -13.13
C TRP A 34 4.75 -6.16 -12.03
N ILE A 35 4.94 -5.73 -10.78
CA ILE A 35 4.42 -6.43 -9.60
C ILE A 35 3.39 -5.50 -8.98
N VAL A 36 2.17 -6.00 -8.86
CA VAL A 36 1.03 -5.26 -8.31
C VAL A 36 0.48 -5.99 -7.10
N THR A 37 -0.06 -5.23 -6.15
CA THR A 37 -0.92 -5.75 -5.09
C THR A 37 -2.33 -5.19 -5.23
N GLN A 38 -3.28 -5.73 -4.48
CA GLN A 38 -4.64 -5.21 -4.41
C GLN A 38 -4.73 -4.11 -3.34
N GLY A 39 -5.31 -2.96 -3.68
CA GLY A 39 -5.75 -1.92 -2.75
C GLY A 39 -7.26 -2.01 -2.46
N ASN A 40 -7.82 -0.98 -1.83
CA ASN A 40 -9.26 -0.96 -1.54
C ASN A 40 -10.11 -0.66 -2.78
N HIS A 41 -9.57 0.03 -3.79
CA HIS A 41 -10.30 0.34 -5.03
C HIS A 41 -10.44 -0.85 -5.99
N GLU A 42 -9.64 -1.91 -5.81
CA GLU A 42 -9.81 -3.16 -6.55
C GLU A 42 -10.93 -4.05 -5.98
N VAL A 43 -11.54 -3.70 -4.83
CA VAL A 43 -12.68 -4.43 -4.27
C VAL A 43 -13.98 -3.81 -4.76
N GLU A 44 -14.47 -4.28 -5.89
CA GLU A 44 -15.68 -3.76 -6.54
C GLU A 44 -16.93 -4.62 -6.25
N LYS A 45 -18.06 -3.99 -5.95
CA LYS A 45 -19.35 -4.69 -5.77
C LYS A 45 -20.24 -4.48 -7.00
N THR A 46 -20.41 -5.48 -7.84
CA THR A 46 -21.27 -5.38 -9.04
C THR A 46 -22.71 -5.84 -8.75
N PRO A 47 -23.76 -5.15 -9.24
CA PRO A 47 -25.16 -5.58 -9.06
C PRO A 47 -25.60 -6.74 -9.97
N VAL A 48 -24.75 -7.18 -10.91
CA VAL A 48 -25.10 -8.21 -11.90
C VAL A 48 -24.71 -9.57 -11.37
N ALA A 49 -25.72 -10.36 -11.01
CA ALA A 49 -25.74 -11.80 -10.77
C ALA A 49 -24.38 -12.46 -10.53
N ASP A 50 -24.11 -12.63 -9.24
CA ASP A 50 -23.23 -13.61 -8.65
C ASP A 50 -23.25 -14.94 -9.44
N ARG A 51 -22.22 -15.14 -10.27
CA ARG A 51 -21.72 -16.47 -10.62
C ARG A 51 -20.34 -16.68 -10.01
N SER A 52 -20.09 -16.12 -8.83
CA SER A 52 -18.98 -16.57 -8.01
C SER A 52 -19.43 -17.78 -7.19
N TYR A 53 -18.53 -18.71 -6.93
CA TYR A 53 -18.78 -19.99 -6.28
C TYR A 53 -19.10 -19.87 -4.76
N THR A 54 -19.43 -18.68 -4.29
CA THR A 54 -19.49 -18.34 -2.87
C THR A 54 -20.70 -17.44 -2.61
N ASP A 55 -21.53 -17.86 -1.66
CA ASP A 55 -22.83 -17.28 -1.32
C ASP A 55 -22.66 -15.86 -0.73
N PHE A 56 -22.72 -14.83 -1.58
CA PHE A 56 -22.52 -13.41 -1.23
C PHE A 56 -23.82 -12.61 -1.22
N ASP A 57 -24.96 -13.24 -0.94
CA ASP A 57 -26.21 -12.50 -0.78
C ASP A 57 -26.11 -11.47 0.37
N ASN A 58 -26.96 -10.44 0.32
CA ASN A 58 -26.91 -9.31 1.28
C ASN A 58 -27.21 -9.73 2.74
N GLU A 59 -27.72 -10.95 2.95
CA GLU A 59 -28.04 -11.49 4.27
C GLU A 59 -26.98 -12.46 4.79
N SER A 60 -26.06 -12.92 3.94
CA SER A 60 -25.07 -13.93 4.22
C SER A 60 -24.11 -13.45 5.30
N LYS A 61 -23.66 -14.40 6.12
CA LYS A 61 -22.65 -14.13 7.15
C LYS A 61 -21.35 -13.61 6.53
N GLN A 62 -21.02 -14.06 5.32
CA GLN A 62 -19.83 -13.65 4.58
C GLN A 62 -19.96 -12.22 4.04
N TYR A 63 -21.12 -11.84 3.49
CA TYR A 63 -21.38 -10.45 3.09
C TYR A 63 -21.39 -9.50 4.29
N LYS A 64 -22.04 -9.89 5.40
CA LYS A 64 -22.04 -9.11 6.65
C LYS A 64 -20.64 -8.99 7.27
N TRP A 65 -19.82 -10.03 7.19
CA TRP A 65 -18.40 -10.01 7.59
C TRP A 65 -17.59 -9.06 6.70
N LEU A 66 -17.72 -9.16 5.38
CA LEU A 66 -17.02 -8.34 4.39
C LEU A 66 -17.41 -6.86 4.49
N GLN A 67 -18.69 -6.56 4.72
CA GLN A 67 -19.18 -5.19 4.99
C GLN A 67 -18.65 -4.63 6.31
N GLY A 68 -18.44 -5.50 7.30
CA GLY A 68 -17.77 -5.15 8.54
C GLY A 68 -16.30 -4.81 8.32
N ASP A 69 -15.61 -5.52 7.44
CA ASP A 69 -14.20 -5.28 7.06
C ASP A 69 -14.03 -4.00 6.23
N LEU A 70 -14.85 -3.79 5.21
CA LEU A 70 -14.75 -2.59 4.36
C LEU A 70 -14.97 -1.26 5.09
N LYS A 71 -15.62 -1.25 6.27
CA LYS A 71 -15.78 -0.05 7.12
C LYS A 71 -14.58 0.20 8.06
N LYS A 72 -13.54 -0.64 7.99
CA LYS A 72 -12.39 -0.65 8.90
C LYS A 72 -11.08 -0.24 8.22
N GLY A 73 -11.07 0.46 7.08
CA GLY A 73 -9.84 0.76 6.30
C GLY A 73 -8.60 1.14 7.12
N ASP A 74 -8.77 1.90 8.21
CA ASP A 74 -7.67 2.21 9.15
C ASP A 74 -7.40 1.16 10.23
N LYS A 75 -8.40 0.40 10.66
CA LYS A 75 -8.23 -0.69 11.65
C LYS A 75 -7.61 -1.94 11.03
N GLU A 76 -7.90 -2.25 9.77
CA GLU A 76 -7.31 -3.43 9.10
C GLU A 76 -5.80 -3.31 8.97
N SER A 77 -5.34 -2.16 8.50
CA SER A 77 -3.93 -1.84 8.35
C SER A 77 -3.18 -1.81 9.70
N VAL A 78 -3.82 -1.28 10.75
CA VAL A 78 -3.29 -1.30 12.13
C VAL A 78 -3.22 -2.72 12.68
N ASN A 79 -4.24 -3.55 12.44
CA ASN A 79 -4.29 -4.96 12.88
C ASN A 79 -3.28 -5.81 12.12
N MET A 80 -3.17 -5.65 10.81
CA MET A 80 -2.18 -6.31 9.96
C MET A 80 -0.77 -5.99 10.45
N LYS A 81 -0.48 -4.71 10.72
CA LYS A 81 0.79 -4.30 11.32
C LYS A 81 1.02 -4.96 12.67
N ALA A 82 0.01 -4.98 13.54
CA ALA A 82 0.12 -5.61 14.85
C ALA A 82 0.45 -7.11 14.76
N SER A 83 -0.17 -7.82 13.82
CA SER A 83 0.04 -9.26 13.60
C SER A 83 1.34 -9.60 12.87
N MET A 84 1.78 -8.76 11.92
CA MET A 84 2.91 -9.08 11.03
C MET A 84 4.25 -8.48 11.49
N LYS A 85 4.25 -7.38 12.26
CA LYS A 85 5.49 -6.65 12.64
C LYS A 85 6.57 -7.54 13.25
N ASP A 86 6.19 -8.51 14.09
CA ASP A 86 7.15 -9.39 14.77
C ASP A 86 7.73 -10.43 13.79
N LEU A 87 6.93 -10.90 12.83
CA LEU A 87 7.37 -11.80 11.77
C LEU A 87 8.34 -11.09 10.82
N LEU A 88 7.97 -9.90 10.34
CA LEU A 88 8.78 -9.11 9.40
C LEU A 88 10.13 -8.70 10.02
N TYR A 89 10.12 -8.31 11.30
CA TYR A 89 11.34 -8.02 12.05
C TYR A 89 12.24 -9.25 12.19
N LYS A 90 11.68 -10.40 12.61
CA LYS A 90 12.44 -11.67 12.73
C LYS A 90 12.99 -12.12 11.38
N ALA A 91 12.25 -11.91 10.30
CA ALA A 91 12.66 -12.21 8.94
C ALA A 91 13.70 -11.23 8.38
N ARG A 92 14.11 -10.20 9.15
CA ARG A 92 15.10 -9.18 8.73
C ARG A 92 14.70 -8.51 7.41
N VAL A 93 13.44 -8.14 7.27
CA VAL A 93 12.97 -7.35 6.12
C VAL A 93 13.68 -6.01 6.15
N ASP A 94 14.25 -5.60 5.01
CA ASP A 94 15.04 -4.36 4.91
C ASP A 94 14.13 -3.16 4.61
N VAL A 95 13.23 -3.31 3.63
CA VAL A 95 12.35 -2.24 3.14
C VAL A 95 10.94 -2.77 2.90
N ILE A 96 9.95 -1.99 3.32
CA ILE A 96 8.54 -2.22 3.09
C ILE A 96 7.98 -1.06 2.26
N PHE A 97 7.37 -1.38 1.12
CA PHE A 97 6.66 -0.42 0.27
C PHE A 97 5.16 -0.53 0.48
N GLU A 98 4.53 0.63 0.64
CA GLU A 98 3.10 0.80 0.92
C GLU A 98 2.51 1.89 0.01
N GLY A 99 1.19 1.86 -0.14
CA GLY A 99 0.41 2.85 -0.89
C GLY A 99 -0.79 3.32 -0.06
N HIS A 100 -1.89 3.61 -0.75
CA HIS A 100 -3.16 4.09 -0.20
C HIS A 100 -3.15 5.52 0.34
N VAL A 101 -2.24 5.89 1.24
CA VAL A 101 -2.17 7.30 1.67
C VAL A 101 -1.54 8.13 0.58
N HIS A 102 -2.28 9.13 0.07
CA HIS A 102 -1.89 9.99 -1.05
C HIS A 102 -0.83 11.04 -0.67
N ALA A 103 0.32 10.55 -0.21
CA ALA A 103 1.50 11.32 0.15
C ALA A 103 2.73 10.43 0.01
N TYR A 104 3.90 11.04 -0.18
CA TYR A 104 5.16 10.33 -0.02
C TYR A 104 5.63 10.42 1.43
N GLU A 105 5.84 9.28 2.08
CA GLU A 105 6.46 9.22 3.41
C GLU A 105 7.57 8.19 3.43
N ARG A 106 8.73 8.55 3.98
CA ARG A 106 9.79 7.59 4.27
C ARG A 106 10.19 7.68 5.72
N PHE A 107 10.13 6.58 6.44
CA PHE A 107 10.54 6.49 7.83
C PHE A 107 12.02 6.09 7.96
N THR A 108 12.59 6.27 9.15
CA THR A 108 13.84 5.58 9.51
C THR A 108 13.58 4.10 9.75
N TRP A 109 14.65 3.35 10.06
CA TRP A 109 14.55 2.01 10.62
C TRP A 109 13.66 2.01 11.87
N VAL A 110 12.56 1.26 11.85
CA VAL A 110 11.52 1.31 12.89
C VAL A 110 11.08 -0.09 13.30
N TYR A 111 10.91 -0.28 14.60
CA TYR A 111 10.24 -1.44 15.18
C TYR A 111 9.40 -1.05 16.40
N LYS A 112 8.17 -1.57 16.48
CA LYS A 112 7.20 -1.26 17.56
C LYS A 112 7.09 0.25 17.84
N ASN A 113 7.02 1.02 16.77
CA ASN A 113 6.93 2.48 16.77
C ASN A 113 8.11 3.22 17.43
N LYS A 114 9.29 2.59 17.48
CA LYS A 114 10.53 3.17 17.99
C LYS A 114 11.64 3.01 16.94
N GLY A 115 12.57 3.96 16.90
CA GLY A 115 13.74 3.86 16.05
C GLY A 115 14.59 2.64 16.44
N ASP A 116 14.83 1.74 15.49
CA ASP A 116 15.61 0.52 15.69
C ASP A 116 16.34 0.19 14.40
N LYS A 117 17.68 0.22 14.41
CA LYS A 117 18.54 -0.05 13.24
C LYS A 117 18.37 -1.46 12.66
N CYS A 118 17.75 -2.38 13.40
CA CYS A 118 17.44 -3.74 12.95
C CYS A 118 16.01 -3.88 12.38
N GLY A 119 15.16 -2.86 12.54
CA GLY A 119 13.78 -2.88 12.04
C GLY A 119 13.68 -2.32 10.64
N PRO A 120 12.69 -2.73 9.83
CA PRO A 120 12.58 -2.31 8.43
C PRO A 120 12.42 -0.79 8.27
N ILE A 121 12.80 -0.30 7.09
CA ILE A 121 12.41 1.02 6.59
C ILE A 121 11.04 0.92 5.94
N TYR A 122 10.14 1.82 6.30
CA TYR A 122 8.81 1.93 5.68
C TYR A 122 8.81 3.10 4.70
N ILE A 123 8.30 2.86 3.49
CA ILE A 123 8.17 3.87 2.44
C ILE A 123 6.76 3.82 1.87
N ASN A 124 5.97 4.86 2.14
CA ASN A 124 4.69 5.11 1.51
C ASN A 124 4.90 5.87 0.20
N ILE A 125 4.32 5.35 -0.88
CA ILE A 125 4.39 5.87 -2.26
C ILE A 125 2.99 5.91 -2.88
N GLY A 126 1.99 6.33 -2.10
CA GLY A 126 0.60 6.43 -2.54
C GLY A 126 0.26 7.72 -3.32
N ASP A 127 1.25 8.57 -3.59
CA ASP A 127 1.15 9.88 -4.25
C ASP A 127 1.18 9.80 -5.80
N GLY A 128 0.67 8.70 -6.38
CA GLY A 128 0.70 8.45 -7.82
C GLY A 128 -0.21 9.36 -8.67
N GLY A 129 -1.03 10.21 -8.05
CA GLY A 129 -1.78 11.26 -8.74
C GLY A 129 -3.20 10.89 -9.19
N ASN A 130 -3.91 10.06 -8.43
CA ASN A 130 -5.32 9.75 -8.72
C ASN A 130 -6.26 10.94 -8.45
N ARG A 131 -7.53 10.77 -8.85
CA ARG A 131 -8.58 11.81 -8.82
C ARG A 131 -8.99 12.28 -7.42
N GLU A 132 -8.69 11.54 -6.37
CA GLU A 132 -9.09 11.90 -4.99
C GLU A 132 -8.18 12.97 -4.37
N GLY A 133 -7.02 13.25 -5.01
CA GLY A 133 -6.09 14.28 -4.59
C GLY A 133 -5.19 13.88 -3.41
N LEU A 134 -4.28 14.78 -3.03
CA LEU A 134 -3.28 14.54 -1.99
C LEU A 134 -3.90 14.54 -0.58
N ALA A 135 -3.29 13.77 0.32
CA ALA A 135 -3.66 13.76 1.73
C ALA A 135 -3.33 15.13 2.38
N THR A 136 -4.32 15.78 2.99
CA THR A 136 -4.18 17.16 3.52
C THR A 136 -4.09 17.24 5.04
N LYS A 137 -4.55 16.22 5.77
CA LYS A 137 -4.59 16.19 7.23
C LYS A 137 -3.44 15.37 7.80
N TYR A 138 -2.41 16.04 8.30
CA TYR A 138 -1.24 15.40 8.92
C TYR A 138 -1.20 15.66 10.44
N LYS A 139 -0.78 14.65 11.19
CA LYS A 139 -0.48 14.74 12.63
C LYS A 139 0.86 15.44 12.79
N ASN A 140 0.92 16.35 13.76
CA ASN A 140 2.10 17.19 13.98
C ASN A 140 3.37 16.33 14.21
N PRO A 141 4.46 16.53 13.44
CA PRO A 141 5.71 15.78 13.57
C PRO A 141 6.29 15.78 14.99
N ASN A 142 6.03 16.86 15.75
CA ASN A 142 6.52 17.03 17.13
C ASN A 142 5.80 16.15 18.15
N GLN A 143 4.76 15.38 17.79
CA GLN A 143 4.21 14.35 18.69
C GLN A 143 4.85 12.98 18.50
N ILE A 144 5.75 12.85 17.51
CA ILE A 144 6.37 11.60 17.12
C ILE A 144 7.90 11.78 17.12
N PHE A 145 8.48 12.19 18.26
CA PHE A 145 9.89 12.57 18.50
C PHE A 145 11.00 11.53 18.16
N HIS A 146 10.71 10.45 17.41
CA HIS A 146 11.69 9.41 17.09
C HIS A 146 11.80 9.04 15.61
N TYR A 147 11.20 9.80 14.68
CA TYR A 147 11.17 9.46 13.26
C TYR A 147 11.82 10.53 12.40
N SER A 148 13.08 10.32 12.00
CA SER A 148 13.75 11.14 10.98
C SER A 148 13.30 10.70 9.58
N GLY A 149 12.09 11.10 9.18
CA GLY A 149 11.52 10.78 7.88
C GLY A 149 11.50 11.95 6.90
N ARG A 150 11.35 11.66 5.60
CA ARG A 150 11.03 12.67 4.57
C ARG A 150 9.54 12.53 4.24
N LEU A 151 8.81 13.64 4.34
CA LEU A 151 7.41 13.78 3.91
C LEU A 151 7.36 14.71 2.70
N THR A 152 6.58 14.37 1.69
CA THR A 152 6.31 15.24 0.54
C THR A 152 4.83 15.14 0.16
N LEU A 153 4.21 16.30 -0.02
CA LEU A 153 2.82 16.47 -0.47
C LEU A 153 2.84 17.00 -1.89
N ASP A 154 3.30 16.17 -2.82
CA ASP A 154 3.29 16.42 -4.26
C ASP A 154 3.04 15.07 -4.96
N MET A 155 2.69 15.08 -6.24
CA MET A 155 2.61 13.85 -7.02
C MET A 155 4.01 13.35 -7.35
N GLY A 156 4.19 12.03 -7.30
CA GLY A 156 5.54 11.47 -7.40
C GLY A 156 5.61 10.03 -7.82
N HIS A 157 6.84 9.60 -8.11
CA HIS A 157 7.20 8.20 -8.17
C HIS A 157 8.54 8.00 -7.46
N TRP A 158 8.77 6.81 -6.90
CA TRP A 158 10.04 6.48 -6.28
C TRP A 158 10.90 5.60 -7.19
N ARG A 159 12.22 5.76 -7.13
CA ARG A 159 13.19 4.96 -7.91
C ARG A 159 14.25 4.35 -6.99
N CYS A 160 14.28 3.01 -6.90
CA CYS A 160 15.42 2.29 -6.33
C CYS A 160 16.50 2.15 -7.39
N LEU A 161 17.74 2.49 -7.05
CA LEU A 161 18.92 2.03 -7.79
C LEU A 161 19.77 1.19 -6.84
N MET A 162 19.77 -0.13 -7.06
CA MET A 162 20.67 -1.02 -6.33
C MET A 162 22.06 -0.95 -6.98
N GLN A 163 22.88 -0.02 -6.52
CA GLN A 163 24.30 0.05 -6.86
C GLN A 163 25.09 -0.46 -5.64
N HIS A 164 25.82 -1.56 -5.84
CA HIS A 164 26.62 -2.28 -4.83
C HIS A 164 25.82 -3.18 -3.87
N MET A 165 25.54 -4.41 -4.34
CA MET A 165 25.47 -5.54 -3.40
C MET A 165 26.89 -5.82 -2.91
N HIS A 166 27.18 -5.54 -1.64
CA HIS A 166 28.33 -6.18 -1.00
C HIS A 166 28.06 -7.69 -1.00
N PHE A 167 29.04 -8.45 -1.50
CA PHE A 167 28.97 -9.88 -1.76
C PHE A 167 28.22 -10.63 -0.64
N GLY A 168 27.02 -11.14 -0.93
CA GLY A 168 26.23 -11.99 -0.02
C GLY A 168 25.08 -11.32 0.76
N ILE A 169 24.89 -10.00 0.69
CA ILE A 169 23.73 -9.34 1.32
C ILE A 169 22.67 -9.05 0.25
N GLY A 170 21.68 -9.94 0.11
CA GLY A 170 20.49 -9.68 -0.70
C GLY A 170 19.50 -8.78 0.05
N ILE A 171 18.93 -7.78 -0.63
CA ILE A 171 17.88 -6.93 -0.04
C ILE A 171 16.55 -7.68 0.00
N ARG A 172 15.93 -7.76 1.17
CA ARG A 172 14.61 -8.35 1.42
C ARG A 172 13.55 -7.26 1.37
N MET A 173 12.90 -7.13 0.21
CA MET A 173 11.82 -6.17 -0.03
C MET A 173 10.46 -6.86 0.06
N ILE A 174 9.49 -6.17 0.66
CA ILE A 174 8.09 -6.62 0.69
C ILE A 174 7.18 -5.48 0.22
N ILE A 175 6.20 -5.83 -0.59
CA ILE A 175 5.06 -4.98 -0.95
C ILE A 175 3.90 -5.43 -0.08
N MET A 176 3.30 -4.51 0.66
CA MET A 176 2.13 -4.84 1.48
C MET A 176 0.88 -4.15 0.95
N LYS A 177 -0.23 -4.88 1.04
CA LYS A 177 -1.56 -4.30 0.99
C LYS A 177 -1.68 -3.32 2.16
N GLN A 178 -1.77 -2.03 1.86
CA GLN A 178 -2.32 -0.97 2.71
C GLN A 178 -2.02 -1.14 4.21
N LEU A 179 -0.77 -0.91 4.61
CA LEU A 179 -0.37 -0.84 6.01
C LEU A 179 -0.31 0.62 6.45
N LEU A 180 -0.80 0.97 7.63
CA LEU A 180 -0.70 2.34 8.15
C LEU A 180 0.52 2.45 9.07
N MET A 181 1.64 2.81 8.46
CA MET A 181 2.65 3.65 9.08
C MET A 181 2.49 5.04 8.48
N THR A 182 1.47 5.81 8.88
CA THR A 182 1.28 7.15 8.28
C THR A 182 1.11 8.20 9.35
N GLN A 183 1.59 9.41 9.05
CA GLN A 183 1.32 10.57 9.89
C GLN A 183 -0.07 11.15 9.60
N PHE A 184 -0.84 10.59 8.68
CA PHE A 184 -2.15 11.08 8.28
C PHE A 184 -3.27 10.44 9.13
N GLY A 185 -4.41 11.14 9.27
CA GLY A 185 -5.58 10.66 10.01
C GLY A 185 -6.80 11.54 9.84
#